data_AF-A0A9P5UHH3-F1
#
_entry.id   AF-A0A9P5UHH3-F1
#
_cell.length_a   1.000
_cell.length_b   1.000
_cell.length_c   1.000
_cell.angle_alpha   90.00
_cell.angle_beta   90.00
_cell.angle_gamma   90.00
#
_symmetry.space_group_name_H-M   'P 1'
#
loop_
_entity.id
_entity.type
_entity.pdbx_description
1 polymer ?
#
loop_
_entity_poly.entity_id
_entity_poly.type
_entity_poly.pdbx_seq_one_letter_code
_entity_poly.pdbx_strand_id
1 'polypeptide(L)'
;VYAGLNPEIVTARISRRCYGIRMYWPFEAGIDPLHLKVERSDGIWCDNRFSTFVRKGQKIDVDECVSHNYSVTKLAENETFTYSGYSFDIYSIDGEPRRYVTDTGVSKQGGFLVPSPFKSSDPFGHKIGIEVNMYFGLSEIRAEGIMQGIKYCTTLRFDGSDSF
;
A
#
# COMPACT_ATOMS: atom_id res chain seq x y z
N VAL A 1 40.13 18.39 -7.74
CA VAL A 1 38.82 18.60 -8.41
C VAL A 1 37.77 17.92 -7.55
N TYR A 2 37.05 18.67 -6.72
CA TYR A 2 35.91 18.14 -5.95
C TYR A 2 34.65 18.41 -6.78
N ALA A 3 34.21 17.42 -7.55
CA ALA A 3 32.89 17.44 -8.17
C ALA A 3 31.89 16.90 -7.15
N GLY A 4 31.44 17.77 -6.24
CA GLY A 4 30.28 17.50 -5.40
C GLY A 4 29.03 17.56 -6.27
N LEU A 5 28.39 16.40 -6.48
CA LEU A 5 27.10 16.30 -7.15
C LEU A 5 26.12 17.26 -6.47
N ASN A 6 25.64 18.28 -7.18
CA ASN A 6 24.56 19.12 -6.69
C ASN A 6 23.30 18.24 -6.63
N PRO A 7 22.74 17.94 -5.44
CA PRO A 7 21.56 17.08 -5.31
C PRO A 7 20.31 17.66 -6.00
N GLU A 8 20.33 18.93 -6.40
CA GLU A 8 19.25 19.59 -7.16
C GLU A 8 19.12 19.14 -8.63
N ILE A 9 20.05 18.33 -9.17
CA ILE A 9 20.05 17.94 -10.59
C ILE A 9 19.36 16.59 -10.85
N VAL A 10 19.00 15.84 -9.81
CA VAL A 10 18.30 14.56 -10.00
C VAL A 10 16.84 14.85 -10.34
N THR A 11 16.48 14.70 -11.61
CA THR A 11 15.09 14.88 -12.09
C THR A 11 14.27 13.60 -12.03
N ALA A 12 14.95 12.45 -11.97
CA ALA A 12 14.32 11.13 -11.89
C ALA A 12 15.26 10.11 -11.26
N ARG A 13 14.68 9.02 -10.74
CA ARG A 13 15.38 7.87 -10.19
C ARG A 13 14.89 6.58 -10.81
N ILE A 14 15.74 5.56 -10.74
CA ILE A 14 15.32 4.19 -10.97
C ILE A 14 14.99 3.57 -9.61
N SER A 15 13.80 3.00 -9.46
CA SER A 15 13.42 2.33 -8.21
C SER A 15 14.31 1.11 -7.97
N ARG A 16 14.93 1.03 -6.79
CA ARG A 16 15.76 -0.12 -6.41
C ARG A 16 14.95 -1.35 -6.00
N ARG A 17 13.69 -1.15 -5.61
CA ARG A 17 12.77 -2.19 -5.10
C ARG A 17 11.39 -2.01 -5.73
N CYS A 18 10.59 -3.07 -5.70
CA CYS A 18 9.16 -2.90 -5.86
C CYS A 18 8.55 -2.34 -4.57
N TYR A 19 7.56 -1.47 -4.70
CA TYR A 19 6.78 -0.94 -3.58
C TYR A 19 5.30 -1.15 -3.83
N GLY A 20 4.57 -1.45 -2.76
CA GLY A 20 3.16 -1.73 -2.84
C GLY A 20 2.53 -1.88 -1.46
N ILE A 21 1.25 -2.23 -1.43
CA ILE A 21 0.49 -2.40 -0.20
C ILE A 21 -0.18 -3.77 -0.12
N ARG A 22 -0.47 -4.20 1.11
CA ARG A 22 -1.33 -5.36 1.37
C ARG A 22 -2.79 -5.00 1.10
N MET A 23 -3.48 -5.80 0.28
CA MET A 23 -4.91 -5.63 0.00
C MET A 23 -5.67 -6.96 0.07
N TYR A 24 -6.99 -6.84 0.23
CA TYR A 24 -7.95 -7.89 -0.10
C TYR A 24 -8.31 -7.78 -1.60
N TRP A 25 -8.35 -8.90 -2.30
CA TRP A 25 -8.80 -8.98 -3.69
C TRP A 25 -9.81 -10.12 -3.85
N PRO A 26 -10.64 -10.13 -4.91
CA PRO A 26 -11.49 -11.28 -5.21
C PRO A 26 -10.67 -12.57 -5.26
N PHE A 27 -11.14 -13.62 -4.58
CA PHE A 27 -10.43 -14.90 -4.52
C PHE A 27 -10.47 -15.62 -5.88
N GLU A 28 -9.31 -16.03 -6.39
CA GLU A 28 -9.16 -16.74 -7.65
C GLU A 28 -8.98 -18.25 -7.40
N ALA A 29 -10.05 -19.03 -7.59
CA ALA A 29 -10.02 -20.47 -7.40
C ALA A 29 -8.99 -21.16 -8.30
N GLY A 30 -8.19 -22.06 -7.72
CA GLY A 30 -7.12 -22.78 -8.42
C GLY A 30 -5.80 -21.99 -8.55
N ILE A 31 -5.79 -20.70 -8.20
CA ILE A 31 -4.57 -19.89 -8.16
C ILE A 31 -4.26 -19.47 -6.72
N ASP A 32 -5.25 -19.00 -5.97
CA ASP A 32 -5.07 -18.57 -4.59
C ASP A 32 -5.03 -19.74 -3.59
N PRO A 33 -4.09 -19.72 -2.64
CA PRO A 33 -4.06 -20.68 -1.54
C PRO A 33 -5.34 -20.61 -0.69
N LEU A 34 -5.93 -21.76 -0.40
CA LEU A 34 -7.17 -21.84 0.39
C LEU A 34 -7.04 -21.23 1.79
N HIS A 35 -5.85 -21.27 2.41
CA HIS A 35 -5.63 -20.68 3.73
C HIS A 35 -5.65 -19.14 3.74
N LEU A 36 -5.61 -18.50 2.57
CA LEU A 36 -5.78 -17.04 2.41
C LEU A 36 -7.21 -16.66 2.01
N LYS A 37 -8.11 -17.64 1.85
CA LYS A 37 -9.51 -17.40 1.53
C LYS A 37 -10.23 -16.83 2.76
N VAL A 38 -10.92 -15.71 2.56
CA VAL A 38 -11.74 -15.04 3.55
C VAL A 38 -13.14 -14.85 2.98
N GLU A 39 -14.12 -15.49 3.61
CA GLU A 39 -15.53 -15.30 3.27
C GLU A 39 -16.09 -14.11 4.06
N ARG A 40 -16.73 -13.19 3.36
CA ARG A 40 -17.36 -11.98 3.90
C ARG A 40 -18.77 -11.86 3.36
N SER A 41 -19.56 -10.98 3.99
CA SER A 41 -20.92 -10.67 3.53
C SER A 41 -20.97 -10.14 2.10
N ASP A 42 -19.89 -9.54 1.60
CA ASP A 42 -19.77 -8.98 0.26
C ASP A 42 -19.07 -9.89 -0.76
N GLY A 43 -18.68 -11.11 -0.37
CA GLY A 43 -18.12 -12.11 -1.29
C GLY A 43 -16.95 -12.92 -0.71
N ILE A 44 -16.25 -13.60 -1.61
CA ILE A 44 -15.07 -14.40 -1.27
C ILE A 44 -13.82 -13.64 -1.69
N TRP A 45 -12.95 -13.39 -0.72
CA TRP A 45 -11.75 -12.58 -0.89
C TRP A 45 -10.49 -13.41 -0.61
N CYS A 46 -9.39 -13.04 -1.23
CA CYS A 46 -8.05 -13.46 -0.87
C CYS A 46 -7.40 -12.37 -0.01
N ASP A 47 -6.97 -12.73 1.18
CA ASP A 47 -6.15 -11.86 2.01
C ASP A 47 -4.69 -11.84 1.51
N ASN A 48 -3.92 -10.87 1.99
CA ASN A 48 -2.47 -10.76 1.80
C ASN A 48 -2.01 -10.55 0.36
N ARG A 49 -2.85 -10.04 -0.56
CA ARG A 49 -2.40 -9.72 -1.92
C ARG A 49 -1.51 -8.49 -1.93
N PHE A 50 -0.43 -8.54 -2.71
CA PHE A 50 0.47 -7.40 -2.92
C PHE A 50 -0.01 -6.57 -4.11
N SER A 51 -0.51 -5.36 -3.84
CA SER A 51 -0.87 -4.39 -4.88
C SER A 51 0.34 -3.51 -5.18
N THR A 52 0.91 -3.67 -6.39
CA THR A 52 2.13 -2.96 -6.80
C THR A 52 1.82 -1.53 -7.20
N PHE A 53 2.55 -0.57 -6.63
CA PHE A 53 2.59 0.83 -7.08
C PHE A 53 3.77 1.06 -8.02
N VAL A 54 4.93 0.52 -7.64
CA VAL A 54 6.18 0.74 -8.37
C VAL A 54 6.91 -0.59 -8.51
N ARG A 55 7.53 -0.80 -9.68
CA ARG A 55 8.41 -1.94 -9.94
C ARG A 55 9.88 -1.57 -9.76
N LYS A 56 10.71 -2.54 -9.38
CA LYS A 56 12.16 -2.42 -9.46
C LYS A 56 12.56 -2.12 -10.90
N GLY A 57 13.50 -1.19 -11.10
CA GLY A 57 13.92 -0.75 -12.43
C GLY A 57 13.02 0.30 -13.08
N GLN A 58 11.85 0.60 -12.50
CA GLN A 58 10.97 1.66 -13.02
C GLN A 58 11.62 3.02 -12.82
N LYS A 59 11.64 3.83 -13.88
CA LYS A 59 11.99 5.25 -13.79
C LYS A 59 10.82 6.00 -13.15
N ILE A 60 11.12 6.81 -12.15
CA ILE A 60 10.17 7.62 -11.40
C ILE A 60 10.74 9.02 -11.32
N ASP A 61 9.99 10.01 -11.76
CA ASP A 61 10.40 11.40 -11.63
C ASP A 61 10.37 11.82 -10.15
N VAL A 62 11.22 12.76 -9.77
CA VAL A 62 11.24 13.20 -8.36
C VAL A 62 9.90 13.80 -7.98
N ASP A 63 9.37 13.39 -6.83
CA ASP A 63 8.04 13.74 -6.31
C ASP A 63 6.87 13.28 -7.18
N GLU A 64 7.11 12.35 -8.12
CA GLU A 64 6.03 11.69 -8.85
C GLU A 64 5.11 10.96 -7.88
N CYS A 65 3.81 11.19 -8.06
CA CYS A 65 2.74 10.57 -7.31
C CYS A 65 2.19 9.39 -8.10
N VAL A 66 2.31 8.20 -7.53
CA VAL A 66 1.61 7.01 -8.04
C VAL A 66 0.37 6.80 -7.20
N SER A 67 -0.79 6.84 -7.86
CA SER A 67 -2.11 6.85 -7.22
C SER A 67 -2.92 5.62 -7.60
N HIS A 68 -3.52 4.96 -6.62
CA HIS A 68 -4.43 3.84 -6.82
C HIS A 68 -5.72 4.06 -6.02
N ASN A 69 -6.85 3.65 -6.60
CA ASN A 69 -8.15 3.73 -5.95
C ASN A 69 -8.56 2.37 -5.39
N TYR A 70 -9.02 2.37 -4.14
CA TYR A 70 -9.54 1.20 -3.44
C TYR A 70 -10.88 1.52 -2.79
N SER A 71 -11.46 0.53 -2.12
CA SER A 71 -12.66 0.72 -1.31
C SER A 71 -12.56 -0.04 0.00
N VAL A 72 -13.16 0.54 1.04
CA VAL A 72 -13.48 -0.15 2.28
C VAL A 72 -14.98 -0.47 2.27
N THR A 73 -15.37 -1.60 2.85
CA THR A 73 -16.76 -2.07 2.89
C THR A 73 -17.20 -2.24 4.33
N LYS A 74 -18.43 -1.82 4.67
CA LYS A 74 -19.02 -2.12 5.98
C LYS A 74 -19.36 -3.60 6.08
N LEU A 75 -18.69 -4.33 6.97
CA LEU A 75 -18.80 -5.79 7.06
C LEU A 75 -19.69 -6.27 8.20
N ALA A 76 -19.83 -5.50 9.28
CA ALA A 76 -20.59 -5.91 10.47
C ALA A 76 -21.27 -4.73 11.20
N GLU A 77 -22.25 -5.06 12.06
CA GLU A 77 -23.11 -4.10 12.78
C GLU A 77 -22.33 -3.43 13.92
N ASN A 78 -21.61 -4.26 14.66
CA ASN A 78 -20.64 -3.87 15.67
C ASN A 78 -19.28 -4.22 15.11
N GLU A 79 -18.75 -3.38 14.22
CA GLU A 79 -17.33 -3.42 13.84
C GLU A 79 -16.47 -3.09 15.08
N THR A 80 -16.45 -4.01 16.05
CA THR A 80 -15.45 -4.11 17.10
C THR A 80 -14.18 -4.64 16.43
N PHE A 81 -13.68 -3.92 15.42
CA PHE A 81 -12.30 -4.10 14.99
C PHE A 81 -11.50 -3.89 16.26
N THR A 82 -10.89 -4.97 16.75
CA THR A 82 -10.21 -4.97 18.05
C THR A 82 -9.10 -3.90 18.11
N TYR A 83 -8.75 -3.24 16.99
CA TYR A 83 -8.04 -1.96 16.94
C TYR A 83 -8.51 -1.03 15.77
N SER A 84 -9.63 -0.31 15.96
CA SER A 84 -9.93 1.06 15.48
C SER A 84 -9.59 1.50 14.03
N GLY A 85 -9.73 0.66 12.99
CA GLY A 85 -9.68 1.11 11.59
C GLY A 85 -9.15 0.12 10.55
N TYR A 86 -8.97 0.60 9.33
CA TYR A 86 -8.36 -0.08 8.19
C TYR A 86 -6.87 0.23 8.12
N SER A 87 -6.03 -0.80 8.17
CA SER A 87 -4.58 -0.67 8.06
C SER A 87 -4.13 -0.76 6.61
N PHE A 88 -3.36 0.23 6.16
CA PHE A 88 -2.70 0.28 4.86
C PHE A 88 -1.21 0.09 5.07
N ASP A 89 -0.81 -1.18 5.06
CA ASP A 89 0.58 -1.59 5.26
C ASP A 89 1.36 -1.55 3.94
N ILE A 90 2.52 -0.90 3.98
CA ILE A 90 3.42 -0.70 2.85
C ILE A 90 4.53 -1.74 2.92
N TYR A 91 4.79 -2.38 1.80
CA TYR A 91 5.79 -3.43 1.65
C TYR A 91 6.77 -3.10 0.53
N SER A 92 7.99 -3.63 0.66
CA SER A 92 9.00 -3.57 -0.38
C SER A 92 9.52 -4.95 -0.74
N ILE A 93 10.01 -5.09 -1.98
CA ILE A 93 10.54 -6.34 -2.53
C ILE A 93 11.79 -6.01 -3.34
N ASP A 94 12.91 -6.69 -3.05
CA ASP A 94 14.11 -6.61 -3.88
C ASP A 94 14.07 -7.67 -4.99
N GLY A 95 13.36 -7.36 -6.08
CA GLY A 95 13.15 -8.27 -7.19
C GLY A 95 11.83 -7.98 -7.92
N GLU A 96 11.31 -8.98 -8.61
CA GLU A 96 9.99 -8.90 -9.25
C GLU A 96 8.85 -8.86 -8.22
N PRO A 97 7.73 -8.19 -8.53
CA PRO A 97 6.55 -8.19 -7.67
C PRO A 97 6.09 -9.61 -7.35
N ARG A 98 5.80 -9.82 -6.08
CA ARG A 98 5.20 -11.06 -5.58
C ARG A 98 3.68 -10.96 -5.62
N ARG A 99 3.00 -12.11 -5.55
CA ARG A 99 1.53 -12.16 -5.52
C ARG A 99 1.02 -11.86 -4.12
N TYR A 100 1.76 -12.30 -3.09
CA TYR A 100 1.37 -12.14 -1.69
C TYR A 100 2.41 -11.38 -0.87
N VAL A 101 1.96 -10.66 0.15
CA VAL A 101 2.84 -9.98 1.11
C VAL A 101 3.53 -10.94 2.08
N THR A 102 3.07 -12.18 2.13
CA THR A 102 3.66 -13.28 2.91
C THR A 102 4.71 -14.06 2.12
N ASP A 103 4.90 -13.75 0.84
CA ASP A 103 5.91 -14.42 0.01
C ASP A 103 7.32 -14.07 0.50
N THR A 104 8.26 -15.00 0.31
CA THR A 104 9.66 -14.78 0.70
C THR A 104 10.26 -13.57 -0.02
N GLY A 105 10.96 -12.72 0.75
CA GLY A 105 11.60 -11.51 0.25
C GLY A 105 10.68 -10.27 0.20
N VAL A 106 9.45 -10.38 0.71
CA VAL A 106 8.56 -9.24 0.92
C VAL A 106 8.71 -8.73 2.35
N SER A 107 9.01 -7.44 2.50
CA SER A 107 9.33 -6.82 3.80
C SER A 107 8.42 -5.64 4.09
N LYS A 108 7.73 -5.65 5.23
CA LYS A 108 6.92 -4.51 5.70
C LYS A 108 7.84 -3.32 6.01
N GLN A 109 7.54 -2.16 5.44
CA GLN A 109 8.29 -0.92 5.63
C GLN A 109 7.61 0.03 6.61
N GLY A 110 6.28 -0.01 6.66
CA GLY A 110 5.46 0.81 7.54
C GLY A 110 4.01 0.77 7.10
N GLY A 111 3.27 1.82 7.40
CA GLY A 111 1.86 1.93 7.03
C GLY A 111 1.16 3.06 7.76
N PHE A 112 -0.13 3.23 7.46
CA PHE A 112 -1.01 4.15 8.17
C PHE A 112 -2.34 3.48 8.50
N LEU A 113 -3.01 3.98 9.54
CA LEU A 113 -4.32 3.52 9.97
C LEU A 113 -5.38 4.55 9.56
N VAL A 114 -6.45 4.06 8.95
CA VAL A 114 -7.61 4.85 8.57
C VAL A 114 -8.78 4.42 9.46
N PRO A 115 -9.29 5.28 10.36
CA PRO A 115 -10.44 4.96 11.19
C PRO A 115 -11.65 4.52 10.35
N SER A 116 -12.54 3.70 10.93
CA SER A 116 -13.74 3.28 10.20
C SER A 116 -14.59 4.49 9.81
N PRO A 117 -14.89 4.71 8.52
CA PRO A 117 -15.71 5.83 8.07
C PRO A 117 -17.21 5.61 8.25
N PHE A 118 -17.61 4.40 8.63
CA PHE A 118 -19.00 3.98 8.60
C PHE A 118 -19.75 4.42 9.86
N LYS A 119 -20.97 4.90 9.64
CA LYS A 119 -21.93 5.18 10.70
C LYS A 119 -22.72 3.90 11.00
N SER A 120 -23.28 3.82 12.22
CA SER A 120 -24.16 2.72 12.60
C SER A 120 -25.35 2.57 11.65
N SER A 121 -25.86 3.68 11.11
CA SER A 121 -26.98 3.72 10.16
C SER A 121 -26.68 3.23 8.74
N ASP A 122 -25.39 3.11 8.34
CA ASP A 122 -25.05 2.71 6.98
C ASP A 122 -25.43 1.23 6.72
N PRO A 123 -25.92 0.87 5.53
CA PRO A 123 -26.26 -0.52 5.24
C PRO A 123 -25.01 -1.40 5.15
N PHE A 124 -25.16 -2.71 5.41
CA PHE A 124 -24.10 -3.67 5.13
C PHE A 124 -23.74 -3.69 3.66
N GLY A 125 -22.44 -3.88 3.37
CA GLY A 125 -21.94 -3.81 2.02
C GLY A 125 -21.81 -2.38 1.48
N HIS A 126 -22.14 -1.34 2.27
CA HIS A 126 -21.85 0.04 1.87
C HIS A 126 -20.34 0.20 1.66
N LYS A 127 -19.96 0.80 0.53
CA LYS A 127 -18.56 0.97 0.12
C LYS A 127 -18.19 2.44 0.09
N ILE A 128 -17.03 2.75 0.65
CA ILE A 128 -16.45 4.09 0.60
C ILE A 128 -15.10 3.98 -0.11
N GLY A 129 -14.90 4.83 -1.12
CA GLY A 129 -13.66 4.91 -1.86
C GLY A 129 -12.54 5.53 -1.03
N ILE A 130 -11.32 5.04 -1.23
CA ILE A 130 -10.09 5.63 -0.72
C ILE A 130 -9.07 5.71 -1.84
N GLU A 131 -8.51 6.90 -2.04
CA GLU A 131 -7.38 7.11 -2.92
C GLU A 131 -6.11 6.92 -2.10
N VAL A 132 -5.22 6.04 -2.54
CA VAL A 132 -3.92 5.83 -1.90
C VAL A 132 -2.83 6.32 -2.84
N ASN A 133 -2.00 7.22 -2.33
CA ASN A 133 -0.95 7.91 -3.06
C ASN A 133 0.41 7.55 -2.47
N MET A 134 1.38 7.23 -3.33
CA MET A 134 2.78 7.11 -2.97
C MET A 134 3.62 8.11 -3.74
N TYR A 135 4.32 8.97 -3.02
CA TYR A 135 5.26 9.93 -3.55
C TYR A 135 6.68 9.41 -3.33
N PHE A 136 7.46 9.36 -4.40
CA PHE A 136 8.83 8.86 -4.36
C PHE A 136 9.82 10.03 -4.43
N GLY A 137 10.20 10.52 -3.26
CA GLY A 137 11.23 11.54 -3.13
C GLY A 137 12.65 10.99 -3.30
N LEU A 138 13.62 11.86 -3.07
CA LEU A 138 15.04 11.52 -3.13
C LEU A 138 15.45 10.56 -1.99
N SER A 139 15.07 10.89 -0.75
CA SER A 139 15.47 10.16 0.47
C SER A 139 14.30 9.51 1.22
N GLU A 140 13.07 9.71 0.76
CA GLU A 140 11.88 9.20 1.42
C GLU A 140 10.78 8.76 0.44
N ILE A 141 9.92 7.86 0.91
CA ILE A 141 8.61 7.58 0.34
C ILE A 141 7.58 8.16 1.27
N ARG A 142 6.73 9.05 0.76
CA ARG A 142 5.53 9.49 1.48
C ARG A 142 4.35 8.72 0.94
N ALA A 143 3.59 8.08 1.83
CA ALA A 143 2.35 7.43 1.46
C ALA A 143 1.19 8.09 2.18
N GLU A 144 0.07 8.26 1.50
CA GLU A 144 -1.15 8.80 2.10
C GLU A 144 -2.40 8.13 1.55
N GLY A 145 -3.41 8.02 2.40
CA GLY A 145 -4.77 7.65 2.04
C GLY A 145 -5.68 8.86 2.19
N ILE A 146 -6.45 9.17 1.16
CA ILE A 146 -7.47 10.22 1.15
C ILE A 146 -8.84 9.55 1.11
N MET A 147 -9.61 9.72 2.18
CA MET A 147 -10.94 9.15 2.33
C MET A 147 -11.90 10.22 2.82
N GLN A 148 -12.96 10.48 2.05
CA GLN A 148 -13.95 11.53 2.36
C GLN A 148 -13.31 12.92 2.60
N GLY A 149 -12.21 13.23 1.91
CA GLY A 149 -11.45 14.48 2.07
C GLY A 149 -10.53 14.54 3.29
N ILE A 150 -10.51 13.51 4.14
CA ILE A 150 -9.57 13.39 5.25
C ILE A 150 -8.33 12.63 4.77
N LYS A 151 -7.16 13.17 5.10
CA LYS A 151 -5.86 12.62 4.73
C LYS A 151 -5.18 11.92 5.91
N TYR A 152 -4.72 10.70 5.67
CA TYR A 152 -3.92 9.89 6.60
C TYR A 152 -2.58 9.62 5.95
N CYS A 153 -1.46 9.97 6.58
CA CYS A 153 -0.15 9.86 5.94
C CYS A 153 0.89 9.18 6.83
N THR A 154 1.91 8.65 6.15
CA THR A 154 3.13 8.13 6.76
C THR A 154 4.31 8.46 5.86
N THR A 155 5.50 8.56 6.44
CA THR A 155 6.74 8.81 5.70
C THR A 155 7.73 7.70 6.06
N LEU A 156 8.25 7.04 5.03
CA LEU A 156 9.25 5.99 5.12
C LEU A 156 10.58 6.56 4.65
N ARG A 157 11.63 6.44 5.46
CA ARG A 157 12.98 6.83 5.04
C ARG A 157 13.66 5.66 4.36
N PHE A 158 14.43 5.92 3.31
CA PHE A 158 15.36 4.91 2.81
C PHE A 158 16.52 4.81 3.79
N ASP A 159 16.69 3.67 4.45
CA ASP A 159 17.91 3.44 5.22
C ASP A 159 19.10 3.38 4.26
N GLY A 160 20.08 4.27 4.49
CA GLY A 160 21.32 4.35 3.70
C GLY A 160 22.28 3.17 3.88
N SER A 161 21.82 2.06 4.46
CA SER A 161 22.58 0.81 4.64
C SER A 161 22.56 -0.09 3.40
N ASP A 162 21.85 0.29 2.34
CA ASP A 162 21.94 -0.38 1.04
C ASP A 162 23.25 0.02 0.33
N SER A 163 24.36 -0.56 0.80
CA SER A 163 25.73 -0.44 0.27
C SER A 163 25.73 -0.41 -1.26
N PHE A 164 26.46 0.56 -1.82
CA PHE A 164 26.72 0.73 -3.25
C PHE A 164 27.68 -0.33 -3.78
#